data_AF-A0A9X8DXU3-F1
#
_entry.id   AF-A0A9X8DXU3-F1
#
_cell.length_a   1.000
_cell.length_b   1.000
_cell.length_c   1.000
_cell.angle_alpha   90.00
_cell.angle_beta   90.00
_cell.angle_gamma   90.00
#
_symmetry.space_group_name_H-M   'P 1'
#
loop_
_entity.id
_entity.type
_entity.pdbx_description
1 polymer ?
#
loop_
_entity_poly.entity_id
_entity_poly.type
_entity_poly.pdbx_seq_one_letter_code
_entity_poly.pdbx_strand_id
1 'polypeptide(L)'
;MQQQVLSWSALIGTLYKLEGQNYGAYNSLRGQEYRHAEHPVFILAADSIQGDAFAAPSRFHVVLDASSARYPTDMLSTKSRRISVADFLARQFVRATRARGADARVGGQGWHGAKGGDLSMDSPSQYVLERTNVLVLADGSVEARFTVGLPARGRSICGDFATRILTDVVPALILEALVCPADVADLWGHVKCVEDQSALRQLVADQGLVAFVADGSILPRQPFQAPRSSPLHRTFTLPHHGPISGLGIPRGITLLVGGGYHGKSTVLQAVEGGVYDTVPGDGREFVVTDPRAVKIRAEDGRSVVGCNVSPFISNLPSKVTTEAFTSANASGSTSQAANIMEAIEVR
;
A
#
# COMPACT_ATOMS: atom_id res chain seq x y z
N MET A 1 -27.82 -10.13 -15.06
CA MET A 1 -27.22 -11.09 -16.01
C MET A 1 -25.96 -11.62 -15.35
N GLN A 2 -25.91 -12.91 -15.00
CA GLN A 2 -24.64 -13.52 -14.60
C GLN A 2 -23.73 -13.50 -15.84
N GLN A 3 -22.57 -12.84 -15.74
CA GLN A 3 -21.55 -12.90 -16.79
C GLN A 3 -21.14 -14.36 -16.96
N GLN A 4 -21.14 -14.83 -18.21
CA GLN A 4 -20.74 -16.19 -18.52
C GLN A 4 -19.22 -16.31 -18.39
N VAL A 5 -18.76 -17.13 -17.45
CA VAL A 5 -17.33 -17.44 -17.30
C VAL A 5 -16.90 -18.35 -18.47
N LEU A 6 -15.95 -17.88 -19.27
CA LEU A 6 -15.41 -18.59 -20.42
C LEU A 6 -14.30 -19.56 -20.01
N SER A 7 -14.01 -20.56 -20.86
CA SER A 7 -12.92 -21.51 -20.62
C SER A 7 -11.55 -20.89 -20.92
N TRP A 8 -10.50 -21.42 -20.29
CA TRP A 8 -9.12 -21.04 -20.61
C TRP A 8 -8.76 -21.23 -22.09
N SER A 9 -9.26 -22.31 -22.71
CA SER A 9 -9.11 -22.55 -24.15
C SER A 9 -9.77 -21.46 -25.01
N ALA A 10 -10.86 -20.85 -24.54
CA ALA A 10 -11.49 -19.74 -25.24
C ALA A 10 -10.64 -18.46 -25.19
N LEU A 11 -9.92 -18.20 -24.08
CA LEU A 11 -8.92 -17.12 -24.01
C LEU A 11 -7.84 -17.32 -25.07
N ILE A 12 -7.21 -18.50 -25.07
CA ILE A 12 -6.15 -18.86 -26.02
C ILE A 12 -6.62 -18.70 -27.46
N GLY A 13 -7.79 -19.27 -27.80
CA GLY A 13 -8.36 -19.16 -29.13
C GLY A 13 -8.71 -17.72 -29.53
N THR A 14 -9.10 -16.88 -28.58
CA THR A 14 -9.35 -15.45 -28.82
C THR A 14 -8.05 -14.70 -29.12
N LEU A 15 -7.01 -14.91 -28.32
CA LEU A 15 -5.71 -14.24 -28.51
C LEU A 15 -5.05 -14.63 -29.84
N TYR A 16 -5.09 -15.89 -30.24
CA TYR A 16 -4.61 -16.32 -31.56
C TYR A 16 -5.40 -15.69 -32.71
N LYS A 17 -6.72 -15.55 -32.57
CA LYS A 17 -7.54 -14.87 -33.60
C LYS A 17 -7.21 -13.39 -33.73
N LEU A 18 -6.77 -12.75 -32.64
CA LEU A 18 -6.40 -11.33 -32.62
C LEU A 18 -5.04 -11.05 -33.26
N GLU A 19 -4.19 -12.05 -33.52
CA GLU A 19 -2.89 -11.87 -34.15
C GLU A 19 -2.99 -11.05 -35.45
N GLY A 20 -2.17 -10.01 -35.56
CA GLY A 20 -2.12 -9.12 -36.73
C GLY A 20 -3.29 -8.14 -36.87
N GLN A 21 -4.38 -8.28 -36.11
CA GLN A 21 -5.51 -7.35 -36.14
C GLN A 21 -5.12 -5.96 -35.62
N ASN A 22 -5.98 -4.96 -35.87
CA ASN A 22 -5.80 -3.63 -35.30
C ASN A 22 -5.89 -3.68 -33.76
N TYR A 23 -5.05 -2.90 -33.09
CA TYR A 23 -4.95 -2.82 -31.64
C TYR A 23 -6.30 -2.69 -30.91
N GLY A 24 -7.24 -1.93 -31.49
CA GLY A 24 -8.57 -1.74 -30.92
C GLY A 24 -9.36 -3.03 -30.73
N ALA A 25 -9.02 -4.11 -31.45
CA ALA A 25 -9.66 -5.42 -31.33
C ALA A 25 -9.43 -6.09 -29.97
N TYR A 26 -8.41 -5.69 -29.19
CA TYR A 26 -8.25 -6.13 -27.80
C TYR A 26 -9.46 -5.78 -26.92
N ASN A 27 -10.28 -4.77 -27.29
CA ASN A 27 -11.50 -4.45 -26.55
C ASN A 27 -12.50 -5.62 -26.46
N SER A 28 -12.38 -6.63 -27.34
CA SER A 28 -13.14 -7.88 -27.22
C SER A 28 -12.89 -8.64 -25.91
N LEU A 29 -11.73 -8.45 -25.27
CA LEU A 29 -11.40 -9.05 -23.97
C LEU A 29 -12.09 -8.32 -22.80
N ARG A 30 -12.50 -7.06 -22.99
CA ARG A 30 -13.00 -6.21 -21.91
C ARG A 30 -14.27 -6.78 -21.28
N GLY A 31 -14.27 -6.92 -19.96
CA GLY A 31 -15.40 -7.44 -19.19
C GLY A 31 -15.67 -8.93 -19.38
N GLN A 32 -14.77 -9.65 -20.06
CA GLN A 32 -14.82 -11.11 -20.14
C GLN A 32 -14.06 -11.73 -18.97
N GLU A 33 -14.58 -12.86 -18.47
CA GLU A 33 -13.97 -13.65 -17.41
C GLU A 33 -13.55 -15.01 -17.98
N TYR A 34 -12.33 -15.44 -17.67
CA TYR A 34 -11.76 -16.69 -18.16
C TYR A 34 -11.29 -17.55 -16.99
N ARG A 35 -11.80 -18.78 -16.89
CA ARG A 35 -11.44 -19.72 -15.84
C ARG A 35 -10.23 -20.56 -16.21
N HIS A 36 -9.17 -20.45 -15.42
CA HIS A 36 -8.08 -21.42 -15.37
C HIS A 36 -8.51 -22.59 -14.46
N ALA A 37 -8.72 -23.78 -15.03
CA ALA A 37 -9.30 -24.92 -14.32
C ALA A 37 -8.25 -25.86 -13.69
N GLU A 38 -6.99 -25.74 -14.10
CA GLU A 38 -5.87 -26.47 -13.50
C GLU A 38 -5.37 -25.76 -12.25
N HIS A 39 -4.62 -26.44 -11.38
CA HIS A 39 -4.07 -25.79 -10.19
C HIS A 39 -2.96 -24.78 -10.57
N PRO A 40 -3.00 -23.52 -10.11
CA PRO A 40 -4.03 -22.94 -9.23
C PRO A 40 -5.30 -22.56 -10.01
N VAL A 41 -6.48 -22.84 -9.43
CA VAL A 41 -7.76 -22.50 -10.04
C VAL A 41 -8.09 -21.05 -9.76
N PHE A 42 -8.23 -20.24 -10.81
CA PHE A 42 -8.57 -18.82 -10.71
C PHE A 42 -9.41 -18.35 -11.91
N ILE A 43 -10.03 -17.18 -11.76
CA ILE A 43 -10.69 -16.43 -12.83
C ILE A 43 -9.80 -15.24 -13.18
N LEU A 44 -9.49 -15.05 -14.46
CA LEU A 44 -8.83 -13.85 -14.99
C LEU A 44 -9.86 -12.98 -15.70
N ALA A 45 -9.85 -11.68 -15.43
CA ALA A 45 -10.72 -10.71 -16.09
C ALA A 45 -9.96 -9.47 -16.57
N ALA A 46 -10.37 -8.93 -17.72
CA ALA A 46 -9.84 -7.67 -18.25
C ALA A 46 -10.81 -6.52 -17.96
N ASP A 47 -10.51 -5.70 -16.96
CA ASP A 47 -11.38 -4.60 -16.51
C ASP A 47 -11.41 -3.44 -17.50
N SER A 48 -10.24 -3.12 -18.05
CA SER A 48 -10.10 -2.09 -19.07
C SER A 48 -8.92 -2.37 -19.98
N ILE A 49 -9.11 -2.11 -21.25
CA ILE A 49 -8.10 -2.28 -22.29
C ILE A 49 -7.54 -0.91 -22.66
N GLN A 50 -6.22 -0.80 -22.71
CA GLN A 50 -5.53 0.42 -23.12
C GLN A 50 -5.87 0.78 -24.57
N GLY A 51 -5.93 2.08 -24.91
CA GLY A 51 -6.35 2.54 -26.24
C GLY A 51 -5.32 2.25 -27.34
N ASP A 52 -4.04 2.23 -26.98
CA ASP A 52 -2.92 1.88 -27.85
C ASP A 52 -1.76 1.32 -27.00
N ALA A 53 -0.70 0.86 -27.66
CA ALA A 53 0.45 0.27 -26.98
C ALA A 53 1.14 1.25 -26.00
N PHE A 54 1.13 2.55 -26.25
CA PHE A 54 1.80 3.61 -25.47
C PHE A 54 0.92 4.25 -24.39
N ALA A 55 -0.39 4.03 -24.43
CA ALA A 55 -1.31 4.48 -23.39
C ALA A 55 -1.06 3.79 -22.05
N ALA A 56 -1.70 4.29 -20.98
CA ALA A 56 -1.68 3.65 -19.67
C ALA A 56 -2.09 2.17 -19.81
N PRO A 57 -1.34 1.21 -19.21
CA PRO A 57 -1.53 -0.21 -19.48
C PRO A 57 -2.92 -0.74 -19.10
N SER A 58 -3.30 -1.84 -19.72
CA SER A 58 -4.60 -2.48 -19.50
C SER A 58 -4.70 -3.00 -18.08
N ARG A 59 -5.89 -2.89 -17.45
CA ARG A 59 -6.13 -3.34 -16.08
C ARG A 59 -6.77 -4.72 -16.10
N PHE A 60 -6.22 -5.59 -15.28
CA PHE A 60 -6.70 -6.95 -15.08
C PHE A 60 -6.83 -7.22 -13.60
N HIS A 61 -7.69 -8.16 -13.27
CA HIS A 61 -7.69 -8.78 -11.96
C HIS A 61 -7.80 -10.29 -12.10
N VAL A 62 -7.35 -10.97 -11.06
CA VAL A 62 -7.55 -12.40 -10.88
C VAL A 62 -8.27 -12.65 -9.56
N VAL A 63 -9.18 -13.62 -9.55
CA VAL A 63 -9.81 -14.15 -8.34
C VAL A 63 -9.35 -15.59 -8.19
N LEU A 64 -8.47 -15.83 -7.23
CA LEU A 64 -7.93 -17.14 -6.87
C LEU A 64 -8.88 -17.84 -5.88
N ASP A 65 -9.32 -19.05 -6.22
CA ASP A 65 -10.21 -19.85 -5.38
C ASP A 65 -9.50 -20.20 -4.06
N ALA A 66 -10.25 -20.16 -2.95
CA ALA A 66 -9.74 -20.49 -1.62
C ALA A 66 -9.07 -21.88 -1.55
N SER A 67 -9.60 -22.86 -2.29
CA SER A 67 -9.03 -24.21 -2.38
C SER A 67 -7.66 -24.28 -3.05
N SER A 68 -7.33 -23.27 -3.86
CA SER A 68 -6.03 -23.10 -4.49
C SER A 68 -5.12 -22.20 -3.66
N ALA A 69 -5.68 -21.14 -3.06
CA ALA A 69 -4.95 -20.22 -2.18
C ALA A 69 -4.41 -20.93 -0.93
N ARG A 70 -5.21 -21.77 -0.27
CA ARG A 70 -4.82 -22.66 0.86
C ARG A 70 -4.19 -21.96 2.08
N TYR A 71 -4.55 -20.71 2.35
CA TYR A 71 -4.10 -20.04 3.58
C TYR A 71 -4.71 -20.66 4.84
N PRO A 72 -3.95 -20.78 5.94
CA PRO A 72 -4.48 -21.19 7.23
C PRO A 72 -5.62 -20.29 7.71
N THR A 73 -6.72 -20.90 8.19
CA THR A 73 -7.93 -20.16 8.59
C THR A 73 -7.69 -19.21 9.77
N ASP A 74 -6.79 -19.59 10.69
CA ASP A 74 -6.38 -18.75 11.81
C ASP A 74 -5.69 -17.47 11.32
N MET A 75 -4.90 -17.54 10.25
CA MET A 75 -4.25 -16.40 9.62
C MET A 75 -5.25 -15.46 8.93
N LEU A 76 -6.50 -15.88 8.69
CA LEU A 76 -7.54 -15.05 8.07
C LEU A 76 -8.64 -14.61 9.04
N SER A 77 -8.54 -15.01 10.31
CA SER A 77 -9.58 -14.88 11.33
C SER A 77 -10.02 -13.44 11.64
N THR A 78 -9.14 -12.45 11.47
CA THR A 78 -9.45 -11.03 11.71
C THR A 78 -9.21 -10.18 10.47
N LYS A 79 -9.87 -9.02 10.38
CA LYS A 79 -9.64 -8.08 9.29
C LYS A 79 -8.16 -7.63 9.23
N SER A 80 -7.55 -7.35 10.38
CA SER A 80 -6.15 -6.96 10.47
C SER A 80 -5.22 -8.03 9.90
N ARG A 81 -5.41 -9.32 10.27
CA ARG A 81 -4.60 -10.39 9.68
C ARG A 81 -4.78 -10.53 8.17
N ARG A 82 -6.01 -10.40 7.66
CA ARG A 82 -6.26 -10.42 6.21
C ARG A 82 -5.56 -9.26 5.48
N ILE A 83 -5.50 -8.08 6.08
CA ILE A 83 -4.72 -6.95 5.55
C ILE A 83 -3.23 -7.29 5.53
N SER A 84 -2.69 -7.86 6.62
CA SER A 84 -1.28 -8.27 6.68
C SER A 84 -0.93 -9.35 5.65
N VAL A 85 -1.81 -10.34 5.46
CA VAL A 85 -1.63 -11.35 4.39
C VAL A 85 -1.67 -10.67 3.03
N ALA A 86 -2.67 -9.82 2.75
CA ALA A 86 -2.77 -9.10 1.49
C ALA A 86 -1.53 -8.24 1.17
N ASP A 87 -0.99 -7.54 2.16
CA ASP A 87 0.24 -6.74 2.02
C ASP A 87 1.45 -7.63 1.69
N PHE A 88 1.60 -8.77 2.38
CA PHE A 88 2.64 -9.75 2.08
C PHE A 88 2.53 -10.27 0.64
N LEU A 89 1.33 -10.65 0.19
CA LEU A 89 1.09 -11.15 -1.17
C LEU A 89 1.37 -10.10 -2.24
N ALA A 90 0.99 -8.84 -2.02
CA ALA A 90 1.30 -7.75 -2.95
C ALA A 90 2.83 -7.58 -3.11
N ARG A 91 3.59 -7.68 -2.02
CA ARG A 91 5.06 -7.63 -2.07
C ARG A 91 5.64 -8.83 -2.83
N GLN A 92 5.13 -10.02 -2.58
CA GLN A 92 5.55 -11.24 -3.28
C GLN A 92 5.24 -11.16 -4.77
N PHE A 93 4.08 -10.62 -5.16
CA PHE A 93 3.72 -10.42 -6.55
C PHE A 93 4.69 -9.47 -7.25
N VAL A 94 4.98 -8.31 -6.64
CA VAL A 94 5.94 -7.34 -7.18
C VAL A 94 7.35 -7.95 -7.28
N ARG A 95 7.78 -8.70 -6.27
CA ARG A 95 9.08 -9.38 -6.25
C ARG A 95 9.19 -10.44 -7.34
N ALA A 96 8.18 -11.32 -7.47
CA ALA A 96 8.13 -12.37 -8.48
C ALA A 96 8.11 -11.79 -9.90
N THR A 97 7.36 -10.70 -10.10
CA THR A 97 7.31 -9.97 -11.39
C THR A 97 8.70 -9.46 -11.77
N ARG A 98 9.42 -8.80 -10.84
CA ARG A 98 10.79 -8.30 -11.05
C ARG A 98 11.80 -9.42 -11.28
N ALA A 99 11.73 -10.48 -10.48
CA ALA A 99 12.65 -11.62 -10.59
C ALA A 99 12.58 -12.31 -11.96
N ARG A 100 11.40 -12.24 -12.61
CA ARG A 100 11.16 -12.75 -13.96
C ARG A 100 11.49 -11.75 -15.08
N GLY A 101 11.83 -10.50 -14.73
CA GLY A 101 11.96 -9.40 -15.69
C GLY A 101 10.65 -9.07 -16.40
N ALA A 102 9.51 -9.48 -15.84
CA ALA A 102 8.19 -9.28 -16.43
C ALA A 102 7.69 -7.84 -16.24
N ASP A 103 8.32 -7.05 -15.38
CA ASP A 103 8.10 -5.60 -15.24
C ASP A 103 8.82 -4.78 -16.32
N ALA A 104 9.76 -5.40 -17.04
CA ALA A 104 10.46 -4.75 -18.13
C ALA A 104 9.60 -4.74 -19.39
N ARG A 105 9.26 -3.54 -19.85
CA ARG A 105 8.58 -3.36 -21.13
C ARG A 105 9.50 -3.79 -22.26
N VAL A 106 9.08 -4.78 -23.05
CA VAL A 106 9.81 -5.15 -24.27
C VAL A 106 9.79 -3.96 -25.21
N GLY A 107 10.97 -3.51 -25.62
CA GLY A 107 11.16 -2.45 -26.60
C GLY A 107 11.97 -2.98 -27.76
N GLY A 108 11.31 -3.40 -28.85
CA GLY A 108 12.04 -3.68 -30.09
C GLY A 108 12.66 -2.39 -30.66
N GLN A 109 13.87 -2.50 -31.23
CA GLN A 109 14.52 -1.36 -31.89
C GLN A 109 13.67 -0.89 -33.09
N GLY A 110 13.13 0.32 -33.01
CA GLY A 110 12.35 0.97 -34.08
C GLY A 110 10.82 0.91 -33.94
N TRP A 111 10.11 1.45 -34.95
CA TRP A 111 8.64 1.49 -35.01
C TRP A 111 8.01 0.10 -35.19
N HIS A 112 8.70 -0.80 -35.90
CA HIS A 112 8.21 -2.13 -36.25
C HIS A 112 8.51 -3.22 -35.20
N GLY A 113 9.27 -2.90 -34.16
CA GLY A 113 9.55 -3.80 -33.06
C GLY A 113 8.30 -4.06 -32.22
N ALA A 114 8.16 -5.29 -31.70
CA ALA A 114 7.13 -5.59 -30.72
C ALA A 114 7.39 -4.76 -29.45
N LYS A 115 6.32 -4.17 -28.91
CA LYS A 115 6.34 -3.35 -27.72
C LYS A 115 5.28 -3.82 -26.74
N GLY A 116 5.51 -3.59 -25.44
CA GLY A 116 4.63 -4.01 -24.36
C GLY A 116 5.13 -5.29 -23.69
N GLY A 117 4.22 -6.02 -23.09
CA GLY A 117 4.46 -7.23 -22.32
C GLY A 117 4.88 -7.01 -20.88
N ASP A 118 4.96 -5.76 -20.43
CA ASP A 118 5.17 -5.41 -19.03
C ASP A 118 3.95 -5.75 -18.18
N LEU A 119 4.22 -6.33 -17.01
CA LEU A 119 3.27 -6.56 -15.93
C LEU A 119 3.63 -5.67 -14.75
N SER A 120 2.63 -5.04 -14.14
CA SER A 120 2.89 -4.18 -12.99
C SER A 120 1.74 -4.23 -11.97
N MET A 121 2.08 -4.07 -10.70
CA MET A 121 1.13 -3.90 -9.61
C MET A 121 1.59 -2.69 -8.79
N ASP A 122 0.64 -1.98 -8.19
CA ASP A 122 0.96 -0.92 -7.22
C ASP A 122 1.89 -1.49 -6.14
N SER A 123 3.08 -0.89 -6.03
CA SER A 123 4.16 -1.42 -5.19
C SER A 123 4.00 -0.90 -3.75
N PRO A 124 3.81 -1.78 -2.76
CA PRO A 124 3.67 -1.34 -1.37
C PRO A 124 4.90 -0.58 -0.88
N SER A 125 4.67 0.54 -0.21
CA SER A 125 5.69 1.25 0.59
C SER A 125 6.13 0.39 1.79
N GLN A 126 6.92 0.95 2.71
CA GLN A 126 7.21 0.32 4.00
C GLN A 126 5.97 0.11 4.89
N TYR A 127 4.91 0.90 4.66
CA TYR A 127 3.69 0.85 5.47
C TYR A 127 2.79 -0.30 5.04
N VAL A 128 2.20 -0.98 6.01
CA VAL A 128 1.18 -2.00 5.82
C VAL A 128 -0.18 -1.32 5.84
N LEU A 129 -0.85 -1.25 4.68
CA LEU A 129 -2.11 -0.56 4.49
C LEU A 129 -3.14 -1.49 3.87
N GLU A 130 -4.42 -1.28 4.19
CA GLU A 130 -5.51 -1.84 3.42
C GLU A 130 -5.51 -1.22 2.01
N ARG A 131 -5.18 -2.03 1.00
CA ARG A 131 -5.08 -1.62 -0.40
C ARG A 131 -6.05 -2.42 -1.25
N THR A 132 -6.23 -1.97 -2.48
CA THR A 132 -7.09 -2.64 -3.46
C THR A 132 -6.32 -3.47 -4.49
N ASN A 133 -4.98 -3.44 -4.44
CA ASN A 133 -4.13 -4.22 -5.34
C ASN A 133 -4.14 -5.73 -5.00
N VAL A 134 -4.29 -6.08 -3.71
CA VAL A 134 -4.58 -7.44 -3.28
C VAL A 134 -5.62 -7.40 -2.17
N LEU A 135 -6.64 -8.25 -2.27
CA LEU A 135 -7.69 -8.44 -1.27
C LEU A 135 -7.71 -9.91 -0.87
N VAL A 136 -7.71 -10.18 0.43
CA VAL A 136 -7.92 -11.54 0.96
C VAL A 136 -9.27 -11.55 1.66
N LEU A 137 -10.19 -12.37 1.15
CA LEU A 137 -11.54 -12.46 1.67
C LEU A 137 -11.63 -13.42 2.86
N ALA A 138 -12.72 -13.34 3.61
CA ALA A 138 -12.93 -14.17 4.80
C ALA A 138 -13.09 -15.66 4.47
N ASP A 139 -13.50 -15.99 3.24
CA ASP A 139 -13.59 -17.38 2.75
C ASP A 139 -12.24 -17.95 2.29
N GLY A 140 -11.17 -17.14 2.29
CA GLY A 140 -9.83 -17.53 1.87
C GLY A 140 -9.54 -17.33 0.38
N SER A 141 -10.50 -16.80 -0.39
CA SER A 141 -10.24 -16.37 -1.76
C SER A 141 -9.34 -15.12 -1.79
N VAL A 142 -8.56 -15.00 -2.87
CA VAL A 142 -7.63 -13.88 -3.06
C VAL A 142 -7.94 -13.18 -4.37
N GLU A 143 -8.22 -11.88 -4.32
CA GLU A 143 -8.30 -11.04 -5.52
C GLU A 143 -7.00 -10.26 -5.66
N ALA A 144 -6.37 -10.29 -6.83
CA ALA A 144 -5.19 -9.47 -7.13
C ALA A 144 -5.41 -8.65 -8.40
N ARG A 145 -5.13 -7.36 -8.33
CA ARG A 145 -5.30 -6.38 -9.42
C ARG A 145 -3.95 -5.89 -9.89
N PHE A 146 -3.73 -5.98 -11.20
CA PHE A 146 -2.48 -5.62 -11.83
C PHE A 146 -2.73 -5.06 -13.22
N THR A 147 -1.68 -4.58 -13.86
CA THR A 147 -1.73 -4.07 -15.22
C THR A 147 -0.89 -4.93 -16.15
N VAL A 148 -1.33 -5.00 -17.40
CA VAL A 148 -0.63 -5.69 -18.49
C VAL A 148 -0.51 -4.71 -19.64
N GLY A 149 0.72 -4.41 -20.06
CA GLY A 149 0.99 -3.73 -21.31
C GLY A 149 0.72 -4.69 -22.47
N LEU A 150 -0.46 -4.64 -23.07
CA LEU A 150 -0.79 -5.60 -24.13
C LEU A 150 0.10 -5.39 -25.36
N PRO A 151 0.70 -6.46 -25.90
CA PRO A 151 1.76 -6.31 -26.88
C PRO A 151 1.27 -6.02 -28.29
N ALA A 152 2.04 -5.21 -29.01
CA ALA A 152 1.78 -4.89 -30.42
C ALA A 152 3.05 -4.47 -31.18
N ARG A 153 2.99 -4.58 -32.51
CA ARG A 153 3.94 -4.02 -33.48
C ARG A 153 3.27 -2.84 -34.18
N GLY A 154 3.62 -1.62 -33.79
CA GLY A 154 2.88 -0.43 -34.22
C GLY A 154 1.42 -0.51 -33.74
N ARG A 155 0.47 -0.66 -34.68
CA ARG A 155 -0.96 -0.83 -34.39
C ARG A 155 -1.47 -2.26 -34.58
N SER A 156 -0.58 -3.20 -34.93
CA SER A 156 -0.95 -4.61 -35.13
C SER A 156 -0.72 -5.40 -33.86
N ILE A 157 -1.74 -6.11 -33.40
CA ILE A 157 -1.70 -6.96 -32.21
C ILE A 157 -0.67 -8.08 -32.38
N CYS A 158 0.13 -8.32 -31.33
CA CYS A 158 0.95 -9.52 -31.20
C CYS A 158 0.21 -10.52 -30.30
N GLY A 159 -0.78 -11.21 -30.86
CA GLY A 159 -1.60 -12.21 -30.20
C GLY A 159 -0.76 -13.35 -29.62
N ASP A 160 0.24 -13.86 -30.34
CA ASP A 160 1.15 -14.90 -29.84
C ASP A 160 1.91 -14.45 -28.57
N PHE A 161 2.33 -13.19 -28.54
CA PHE A 161 3.01 -12.62 -27.38
C PHE A 161 2.02 -12.39 -26.22
N ALA A 162 0.81 -11.89 -26.53
CA ALA A 162 -0.25 -11.71 -25.54
C ALA A 162 -0.65 -13.05 -24.90
N THR A 163 -0.73 -14.12 -25.69
CA THR A 163 -0.94 -15.49 -25.23
C THR A 163 0.12 -15.85 -24.20
N ARG A 164 1.42 -15.77 -24.54
CA ARG A 164 2.50 -16.09 -23.59
C ARG A 164 2.40 -15.31 -22.26
N ILE A 165 2.08 -14.02 -22.32
CA ILE A 165 1.94 -13.21 -21.10
C ILE A 165 0.76 -13.70 -20.25
N LEU A 166 -0.42 -13.82 -20.84
CA LEU A 166 -1.65 -14.13 -20.11
C LEU A 166 -1.78 -15.61 -19.73
N THR A 167 -1.16 -16.51 -20.49
CA THR A 167 -1.31 -17.96 -20.33
C THR A 167 -0.13 -18.67 -19.72
N ASP A 168 1.06 -18.05 -19.72
CA ASP A 168 2.27 -18.66 -19.18
C ASP A 168 2.80 -17.83 -18.01
N VAL A 169 2.98 -16.51 -18.21
CA VAL A 169 3.57 -15.63 -17.19
C VAL A 169 2.59 -15.35 -16.04
N VAL A 170 1.35 -14.97 -16.34
CA VAL A 170 0.34 -14.67 -15.31
C VAL A 170 0.05 -15.88 -14.41
N PRO A 171 -0.24 -17.10 -14.92
CA PRO A 171 -0.48 -18.25 -14.06
C PRO A 171 0.74 -18.62 -13.20
N ALA A 172 1.95 -18.49 -13.75
CA ALA A 172 3.18 -18.71 -12.99
C ALA A 172 3.36 -17.70 -11.85
N LEU A 173 3.03 -16.42 -12.08
CA LEU A 173 3.05 -15.38 -11.04
C LEU A 173 1.99 -15.63 -9.96
N ILE A 174 0.79 -16.06 -10.32
CA ILE A 174 -0.27 -16.40 -9.37
C ILE A 174 0.17 -17.56 -8.48
N LEU A 175 0.73 -18.62 -9.08
CA LEU A 175 1.23 -19.78 -8.36
C LEU A 175 2.38 -19.42 -7.40
N GLU A 176 3.29 -18.55 -7.82
CA GLU A 176 4.46 -18.17 -7.01
C GLU A 176 4.11 -17.17 -5.90
N ALA A 177 3.24 -16.20 -6.17
CA ALA A 177 3.02 -15.05 -5.30
C ALA A 177 1.73 -15.10 -4.47
N LEU A 178 0.67 -15.76 -4.97
CA LEU A 178 -0.68 -15.68 -4.38
C LEU A 178 -1.18 -17.01 -3.81
N VAL A 179 -0.51 -18.12 -4.11
CA VAL A 179 -0.76 -19.41 -3.44
C VAL A 179 0.05 -19.44 -2.14
N CYS A 180 -0.54 -19.97 -1.07
CA CYS A 180 0.14 -20.09 0.20
C CYS A 180 1.46 -20.89 0.05
N PRO A 181 2.60 -20.35 0.50
CA PRO A 181 3.87 -21.04 0.38
C PRO A 181 3.90 -22.29 1.26
N ALA A 182 4.74 -23.27 0.89
CA ALA A 182 4.93 -24.47 1.69
C ALA A 182 5.54 -24.17 3.07
N ASP A 183 6.46 -23.21 3.12
CA ASP A 183 6.97 -22.64 4.36
C ASP A 183 6.29 -21.29 4.64
N VAL A 184 5.52 -21.24 5.72
CA VAL A 184 4.74 -20.08 6.14
C VAL A 184 5.43 -19.26 7.24
N ALA A 185 6.69 -19.55 7.57
CA ALA A 185 7.40 -18.87 8.65
C ALA A 185 7.50 -17.35 8.42
N ASP A 186 7.92 -16.93 7.24
CA ASP A 186 8.04 -15.50 6.88
C ASP A 186 6.68 -14.80 6.86
N LEU A 187 5.65 -15.48 6.35
CA LEU A 187 4.28 -14.97 6.32
C LEU A 187 3.72 -14.80 7.73
N TRP A 188 3.92 -15.78 8.62
CA TRP A 188 3.55 -15.65 10.03
C TRP A 188 4.35 -14.55 10.73
N GLY A 189 5.64 -14.41 10.44
CA GLY A 189 6.48 -13.34 10.96
C GLY A 189 5.91 -11.96 10.59
N HIS A 190 5.49 -11.81 9.32
CA HIS A 190 4.83 -10.59 8.85
C HIS A 190 3.51 -10.31 9.57
N VAL A 191 2.60 -11.28 9.63
CA VAL A 191 1.29 -11.13 10.27
C VAL A 191 1.44 -10.82 11.77
N LYS A 192 2.26 -11.59 12.50
CA LYS A 192 2.46 -11.42 13.94
C LYS A 192 3.11 -10.08 14.28
N CYS A 193 4.06 -9.62 13.46
CA CYS A 193 4.68 -8.31 13.65
C CYS A 193 3.63 -7.20 13.55
N VAL A 194 2.76 -7.21 12.54
CA VAL A 194 1.70 -6.19 12.40
C VAL A 194 0.69 -6.27 13.55
N GLU A 195 0.32 -7.47 13.99
CA GLU A 195 -0.54 -7.65 15.17
C GLU A 195 0.09 -7.05 16.45
N ASP A 196 1.38 -7.28 16.66
CA ASP A 196 2.11 -6.71 17.79
C ASP A 196 2.15 -5.18 17.75
N GLN A 197 2.28 -4.58 16.56
CA GLN A 197 2.24 -3.12 16.39
C GLN A 197 0.87 -2.54 16.74
N SER A 198 -0.20 -3.19 16.26
CA SER A 198 -1.57 -2.82 16.60
C SER A 198 -1.83 -2.95 18.11
N ALA A 199 -1.41 -4.06 18.72
CA ALA A 199 -1.52 -4.29 20.15
C ALA A 199 -0.72 -3.25 20.97
N LEU A 200 0.51 -2.94 20.55
CA LEU A 200 1.34 -1.92 21.19
C LEU A 200 0.66 -0.56 21.15
N ARG A 201 0.08 -0.16 20.00
CA ARG A 201 -0.63 1.11 19.86
C ARG A 201 -1.81 1.20 20.84
N GLN A 202 -2.56 0.11 21.04
CA GLN A 202 -3.62 0.06 22.03
C GLN A 202 -3.08 0.17 23.46
N LEU A 203 -2.05 -0.60 23.82
CA LEU A 203 -1.43 -0.57 25.15
C LEU A 203 -0.87 0.82 25.50
N VAL A 204 -0.28 1.51 24.53
CA VAL A 204 0.21 2.89 24.66
C VAL A 204 -0.95 3.84 24.97
N ALA A 205 -2.06 3.71 24.25
CA ALA A 205 -3.25 4.51 24.50
C ALA A 205 -3.85 4.26 25.89
N ASP A 206 -3.92 3.00 26.32
CA ASP A 206 -4.47 2.59 27.63
C ASP A 206 -3.63 3.12 28.81
N GLN A 207 -2.32 3.32 28.62
CA GLN A 207 -1.42 3.94 29.60
C GLN A 207 -1.43 5.49 29.55
N GLY A 208 -2.35 6.10 28.80
CA GLY A 208 -2.44 7.56 28.68
C GLY A 208 -1.27 8.20 27.93
N LEU A 209 -0.58 7.42 27.09
CA LEU A 209 0.50 7.89 26.21
C LEU A 209 -0.08 8.24 24.83
N VAL A 210 0.65 9.07 24.08
CA VAL A 210 0.32 9.45 22.70
C VAL A 210 1.27 8.86 21.67
N ALA A 211 2.44 8.41 22.10
CA ALA A 211 3.40 7.72 21.25
C ALA A 211 4.36 6.86 22.08
N PHE A 212 5.00 5.90 21.42
CA PHE A 212 6.06 5.08 21.97
C PHE A 212 7.14 4.84 20.91
N VAL A 213 8.41 4.93 21.33
CA VAL A 213 9.57 4.64 20.48
C VAL A 213 10.37 3.54 21.16
N ALA A 214 10.37 2.34 20.59
CA ALA A 214 11.10 1.20 21.15
C ALA A 214 12.62 1.44 21.21
N ASP A 215 13.23 0.91 22.26
CA ASP A 215 14.67 0.75 22.34
C ASP A 215 15.14 -0.20 21.22
N GLY A 216 16.21 0.18 20.52
CA GLY A 216 16.73 -0.55 19.37
C GLY A 216 16.16 -0.11 18.02
N SER A 217 15.10 0.72 17.97
CA SER A 217 14.53 1.19 16.70
C SER A 217 15.58 1.86 15.81
N ILE A 218 15.67 1.44 14.56
CA ILE A 218 16.59 2.02 13.58
C ILE A 218 15.86 3.14 12.87
N LEU A 219 16.23 4.38 13.21
CA LEU A 219 15.60 5.57 12.63
C LEU A 219 16.36 5.98 11.33
N PRO A 220 17.45 6.78 11.32
CA PRO A 220 18.19 7.03 10.07
C PRO A 220 19.64 6.54 10.06
N ARG A 221 20.28 6.30 11.22
CA ARG A 221 21.74 6.13 11.32
C ARG A 221 22.21 5.23 12.44
N GLN A 222 21.53 5.25 13.58
CA GLN A 222 21.87 4.44 14.75
C GLN A 222 20.59 4.00 15.46
N PRO A 223 20.65 2.88 16.20
CA PRO A 223 19.57 2.45 17.07
C PRO A 223 19.21 3.55 18.07
N PHE A 224 17.92 3.85 18.18
CA PHE A 224 17.39 4.70 19.23
C PHE A 224 17.45 3.99 20.57
N GLN A 225 17.85 4.69 21.62
CA GLN A 225 17.86 4.15 22.97
C GLN A 225 17.41 5.23 23.95
N ALA A 226 16.31 4.98 24.65
CA ALA A 226 15.88 5.83 25.73
C ALA A 226 16.76 5.58 26.97
N PRO A 227 17.15 6.63 27.72
CA PRO A 227 17.84 6.44 28.99
C PRO A 227 16.98 5.62 29.95
N ARG A 228 17.49 4.50 30.48
CA ARG A 228 16.74 3.63 31.42
C ARG A 228 16.34 4.33 32.71
N SER A 229 17.07 5.37 33.12
CA SER A 229 16.73 6.22 34.26
C SER A 229 15.64 7.26 33.95
N SER A 230 15.19 7.37 32.69
CA SER A 230 14.17 8.33 32.30
C SER A 230 12.83 7.96 32.92
N PRO A 231 12.10 8.92 33.52
CA PRO A 231 10.73 8.70 33.99
C PRO A 231 9.75 8.45 32.84
N LEU A 232 10.18 8.65 31.59
CA LEU A 232 9.42 8.35 30.37
C LEU A 232 9.70 6.94 29.83
N HIS A 233 10.64 6.18 30.42
CA HIS A 233 10.90 4.81 30.00
C HIS A 233 9.71 3.92 30.39
N ARG A 234 9.25 3.08 29.46
CA ARG A 234 8.09 2.18 29.63
C ARG A 234 8.40 0.81 29.07
N THR A 235 7.78 -0.21 29.65
CA THR A 235 7.84 -1.59 29.17
C THR A 235 6.43 -2.11 28.95
N PHE A 236 6.21 -2.75 27.81
CA PHE A 236 4.97 -3.43 27.44
C PHE A 236 5.25 -4.89 27.14
N THR A 237 4.24 -5.76 27.24
CA THR A 237 4.34 -7.16 26.82
C THR A 237 3.40 -7.39 25.65
N LEU A 238 3.99 -7.73 24.50
CA LEU A 238 3.30 -7.96 23.23
C LEU A 238 2.93 -9.45 23.08
N PRO A 239 1.84 -9.77 22.37
CA PRO A 239 1.36 -11.14 22.25
C PRO A 239 2.34 -12.09 21.56
N HIS A 240 3.14 -11.63 20.60
CA HIS A 240 4.07 -12.48 19.87
C HIS A 240 5.54 -12.15 20.13
N HIS A 241 5.92 -10.87 20.13
CA HIS A 241 7.29 -10.41 20.38
C HIS A 241 7.70 -10.53 21.87
N GLY A 242 6.72 -10.55 22.80
CA GLY A 242 7.00 -10.55 24.23
C GLY A 242 7.37 -9.15 24.77
N PRO A 243 8.22 -9.03 25.80
CA PRO A 243 8.50 -7.75 26.43
C PRO A 243 9.25 -6.80 25.50
N ILE A 244 8.81 -5.55 25.44
CA ILE A 244 9.44 -4.46 24.70
C ILE A 244 9.55 -3.22 25.58
N SER A 245 10.69 -2.54 25.52
CA SER A 245 10.98 -1.35 26.31
C SER A 245 11.33 -0.16 25.43
N GLY A 246 11.09 1.06 25.89
CA GLY A 246 11.37 2.25 25.09
C GLY A 246 10.87 3.55 25.72
N LEU A 247 10.92 4.62 24.93
CA LEU A 247 10.42 5.94 25.30
C LEU A 247 8.90 5.99 25.15
N GLY A 248 8.17 6.14 26.26
CA GLY A 248 6.75 6.47 26.26
C GLY A 248 6.53 7.99 26.33
N ILE A 249 5.79 8.55 25.37
CA ILE A 249 5.48 9.98 25.29
C ILE A 249 4.07 10.20 25.87
N PRO A 250 3.93 10.87 27.03
CA PRO A 250 2.63 11.07 27.67
C PRO A 250 1.80 12.13 26.93
N ARG A 251 0.48 12.12 27.19
CA ARG A 251 -0.39 13.25 26.83
C ARG A 251 0.13 14.56 27.43
N GLY A 252 -0.02 15.64 26.69
CA GLY A 252 0.45 16.98 27.06
C GLY A 252 1.43 17.55 26.04
N ILE A 253 2.28 18.48 26.47
CA ILE A 253 3.29 19.11 25.63
C ILE A 253 4.64 18.42 25.88
N THR A 254 5.17 17.75 24.86
CA THR A 254 6.52 17.17 24.89
C THR A 254 7.46 17.97 23.98
N LEU A 255 8.59 18.43 24.52
CA LEU A 255 9.59 19.19 23.77
C LEU A 255 10.79 18.30 23.43
N LEU A 256 11.08 18.16 22.12
CA LEU A 256 12.29 17.51 21.63
C LEU A 256 13.38 18.58 21.41
N VAL A 257 14.36 18.63 22.32
CA VAL A 257 15.45 19.63 22.32
C VAL A 257 16.81 19.02 22.02
N GLY A 258 17.80 19.85 21.66
CA GLY A 258 19.16 19.42 21.31
C GLY A 258 19.75 20.20 20.14
N GLY A 259 21.05 20.04 19.90
CA GLY A 259 21.80 20.72 18.83
C GLY A 259 21.31 20.39 17.41
N GLY A 260 21.69 21.21 16.43
CA GLY A 260 21.48 20.90 15.02
C GLY A 260 22.09 19.54 14.67
N TYR A 261 21.41 18.75 13.83
CA TYR A 261 21.84 17.40 13.41
C TYR A 261 21.91 16.32 14.51
N HIS A 262 21.38 16.57 15.71
CA HIS A 262 21.29 15.57 16.79
C HIS A 262 20.07 14.63 16.69
N GLY A 263 19.50 14.43 15.50
CA GLY A 263 18.43 13.44 15.29
C GLY A 263 17.00 13.82 15.71
N LYS A 264 16.77 15.04 16.24
CA LYS A 264 15.43 15.52 16.67
C LYS A 264 14.35 15.33 15.61
N SER A 265 14.58 15.86 14.41
CA SER A 265 13.63 15.77 13.30
C SER A 265 13.40 14.33 12.89
N THR A 266 14.38 13.45 13.07
CA THR A 266 14.21 12.05 12.71
C THR A 266 13.39 11.27 13.72
N VAL A 267 13.54 11.53 15.02
CA VAL A 267 12.63 11.00 16.02
C VAL A 267 11.21 11.48 15.73
N LEU A 268 11.05 12.78 15.43
CA LEU A 268 9.74 13.33 15.08
C LEU A 268 9.16 12.68 13.83
N GLN A 269 9.94 12.47 12.76
CA GLN A 269 9.51 11.74 11.56
C GLN A 269 9.10 10.29 11.84
N ALA A 270 9.77 9.61 12.78
CA ALA A 270 9.38 8.27 13.19
C ALA A 270 8.03 8.28 13.92
N VAL A 271 7.84 9.23 14.85
CA VAL A 271 6.57 9.45 15.55
C VAL A 271 5.46 9.84 14.58
N GLU A 272 5.74 10.69 13.59
CA GLU A 272 4.80 11.04 12.51
C GLU A 272 4.35 9.79 11.74
N GLY A 273 5.28 8.89 11.42
CA GLY A 273 4.99 7.64 10.72
C GLY A 273 4.33 6.56 11.57
N GLY A 274 4.45 6.63 12.90
CA GLY A 274 3.96 5.61 13.84
C GLY A 274 2.43 5.48 13.93
N VAL A 275 1.70 6.33 13.21
CA VAL A 275 0.25 6.17 12.97
C VAL A 275 -0.05 4.95 12.09
N TYR A 276 0.93 4.49 11.31
CA TYR A 276 0.82 3.31 10.44
C TYR A 276 1.66 2.16 10.99
N ASP A 277 1.25 0.94 10.66
CA ASP A 277 2.08 -0.25 10.85
C ASP A 277 3.13 -0.31 9.72
N THR A 278 4.34 -0.81 10.01
CA THR A 278 5.41 -1.01 9.04
C THR A 278 5.80 -2.47 8.89
N VAL A 279 6.48 -2.80 7.80
CA VAL A 279 6.98 -4.15 7.57
C VAL A 279 8.01 -4.58 8.63
N PRO A 280 8.10 -5.90 8.93
CA PRO A 280 9.22 -6.43 9.71
C PRO A 280 10.57 -6.02 9.13
N GLY A 281 11.49 -5.56 9.98
CA GLY A 281 12.83 -5.15 9.57
C GLY A 281 12.92 -3.74 8.98
N ASP A 282 11.84 -2.95 8.97
CA ASP A 282 11.90 -1.52 8.64
C ASP A 282 12.74 -0.73 9.66
N GLY A 283 12.81 -1.20 10.90
CA GLY A 283 13.51 -0.55 12.02
C GLY A 283 12.59 0.34 12.85
N ARG A 284 11.39 0.66 12.35
CA ARG A 284 10.38 1.48 13.03
C ARG A 284 9.12 0.71 13.38
N GLU A 285 9.08 -0.61 13.22
CA GLU A 285 7.91 -1.44 13.52
C GLU A 285 7.33 -1.11 14.91
N PHE A 286 8.17 -0.96 15.93
CA PHE A 286 7.71 -0.64 17.27
C PHE A 286 7.80 0.84 17.64
N VAL A 287 7.68 1.72 16.64
CA VAL A 287 7.40 3.14 16.83
C VAL A 287 5.92 3.37 16.53
N VAL A 288 5.11 3.52 17.57
CA VAL A 288 3.66 3.69 17.42
C VAL A 288 3.20 5.03 17.97
N THR A 289 2.17 5.59 17.35
CA THR A 289 1.59 6.89 17.69
C THR A 289 0.07 6.80 17.67
N ASP A 290 -0.61 7.66 18.43
CA ASP A 290 -2.06 7.85 18.35
C ASP A 290 -2.47 7.98 16.87
N PRO A 291 -3.39 7.15 16.36
CA PRO A 291 -3.75 7.13 14.94
C PRO A 291 -4.35 8.45 14.44
N ARG A 292 -4.72 9.37 15.34
CA ARG A 292 -5.23 10.72 15.03
C ARG A 292 -4.14 11.80 15.03
N ALA A 293 -2.87 11.43 15.22
CA ALA A 293 -1.80 12.41 15.22
C ALA A 293 -1.65 13.06 13.83
N VAL A 294 -1.59 14.39 13.81
CA VAL A 294 -1.42 15.19 12.60
C VAL A 294 -0.16 16.03 12.71
N LYS A 295 0.67 15.97 11.68
CA LYS A 295 1.85 16.82 11.56
C LYS A 295 1.45 18.21 11.05
N ILE A 296 1.60 19.21 11.91
CA ILE A 296 1.37 20.61 11.54
C ILE A 296 2.64 21.21 10.93
N ARG A 297 2.48 21.99 9.85
CA ARG A 297 3.53 22.83 9.26
C ARG A 297 2.91 24.06 8.59
N ALA A 298 3.72 25.09 8.35
CA ALA A 298 3.33 26.17 7.45
C ALA A 298 3.24 25.66 6.00
N GLU A 299 2.21 26.12 5.29
CA GLU A 299 1.87 25.76 3.91
C GLU A 299 1.57 27.05 3.13
N ASP A 300 2.59 27.89 2.99
CA ASP A 300 2.48 29.21 2.35
C ASP A 300 1.89 29.09 0.94
N GLY A 301 0.87 29.92 0.66
CA GLY A 301 0.16 29.97 -0.60
C GLY A 301 -1.00 29.00 -0.78
N ARG A 302 -1.31 28.14 0.21
CA ARG A 302 -2.50 27.28 0.11
C ARG A 302 -3.79 28.08 0.19
N SER A 303 -4.85 27.51 -0.40
CA SER A 303 -6.20 28.01 -0.17
C SER A 303 -6.75 27.55 1.18
N VAL A 304 -7.60 28.38 1.77
CA VAL A 304 -8.37 28.14 2.99
C VAL A 304 -9.77 28.64 2.73
N VAL A 305 -10.80 27.88 3.11
CA VAL A 305 -12.21 28.25 2.88
C VAL A 305 -12.99 28.02 4.16
N GLY A 306 -13.60 29.08 4.69
CA GLY A 306 -14.52 28.99 5.83
C GLY A 306 -13.92 28.49 7.15
N CYS A 307 -12.60 28.58 7.35
CA CYS A 307 -11.94 28.06 8.56
C CYS A 307 -11.95 29.11 9.68
N ASN A 308 -12.33 28.71 10.89
CA ASN A 308 -12.25 29.59 12.06
C ASN A 308 -10.81 29.63 12.61
N VAL A 309 -10.05 30.65 12.22
CA VAL A 309 -8.65 30.88 12.67
C VAL A 309 -8.54 31.90 13.82
N SER A 310 -9.67 32.35 14.37
CA SER A 310 -9.71 33.33 15.46
C SER A 310 -8.92 32.97 16.73
N PRO A 311 -8.69 31.69 17.09
CA PRO A 311 -7.85 31.37 18.26
C PRO A 311 -6.37 31.76 18.11
N PHE A 312 -5.88 31.96 16.89
CA PHE A 312 -4.49 32.28 16.60
C PHE A 312 -4.31 33.68 16.01
N ILE A 313 -5.29 34.16 15.24
CA ILE A 313 -5.18 35.38 14.46
C ILE A 313 -6.35 36.30 14.78
N SER A 314 -6.02 37.52 15.18
CA SER A 314 -6.96 38.61 15.33
C SER A 314 -6.58 39.77 14.40
N ASN A 315 -7.56 40.62 14.06
CA ASN A 315 -7.35 41.92 13.41
C ASN A 315 -6.60 41.88 12.06
N LEU A 316 -7.19 41.23 11.05
CA LEU A 316 -6.63 41.24 9.69
C LEU A 316 -6.77 42.64 9.03
N PRO A 317 -5.77 43.11 8.24
CA PRO A 317 -5.74 44.44 7.65
C PRO A 317 -6.95 44.78 6.76
N SER A 318 -7.58 43.76 6.15
CA SER A 318 -8.67 43.87 5.20
C SER A 318 -10.07 43.68 5.82
N LYS A 319 -10.21 43.68 7.15
CA LYS A 319 -11.46 43.36 7.88
C LYS A 319 -12.08 42.01 7.48
N VAL A 320 -11.28 41.09 6.94
CA VAL A 320 -11.70 39.72 6.67
C VAL A 320 -11.99 39.06 8.02
N THR A 321 -13.15 38.42 8.12
CA THR A 321 -13.52 37.68 9.32
C THR A 321 -12.56 36.52 9.58
N THR A 322 -12.09 36.40 10.82
CA THR A 322 -11.25 35.28 11.25
C THR A 322 -12.06 34.08 11.72
N GLU A 323 -13.38 34.24 11.93
CA GLU A 323 -14.30 33.16 12.31
C GLU A 323 -14.71 32.28 11.13
N ALA A 324 -14.63 32.81 9.91
CA ALA A 324 -14.89 32.11 8.66
C ALA A 324 -13.87 32.54 7.60
N PHE A 325 -12.59 32.42 7.93
CA PHE A 325 -11.50 32.90 7.09
C PHE A 325 -11.46 32.16 5.77
N THR A 326 -11.40 32.94 4.68
CA THR A 326 -11.30 32.43 3.31
C THR A 326 -10.21 33.20 2.58
N SER A 327 -9.29 32.48 1.94
CA SER A 327 -8.23 33.04 1.10
C SER A 327 -7.81 32.02 0.04
N ALA A 328 -7.53 32.49 -1.17
CA ALA A 328 -6.89 31.68 -2.20
C ALA A 328 -5.35 31.63 -2.07
N ASN A 329 -4.77 32.43 -1.16
CA ASN A 329 -3.33 32.60 -0.99
C ASN A 329 -3.01 32.95 0.47
N ALA A 330 -3.10 31.97 1.38
CA ALA A 330 -2.83 32.18 2.80
C ALA A 330 -1.32 32.32 3.08
N SER A 331 -0.93 33.27 3.93
CA SER A 331 0.45 33.41 4.38
C SER A 331 0.90 32.22 5.23
N GLY A 332 2.20 32.03 5.42
CA GLY A 332 2.77 30.93 6.24
C GLY A 332 2.17 30.78 7.65
N SER A 333 1.96 31.88 8.39
CA SER A 333 1.33 31.82 9.72
C SER A 333 -0.16 31.50 9.65
N THR A 334 -0.86 32.05 8.66
CA THR A 334 -2.31 31.86 8.47
C THR A 334 -2.63 30.44 8.01
N SER A 335 -1.85 29.91 7.08
CA SER A 335 -1.95 28.51 6.65
C SER A 335 -1.68 27.55 7.79
N GLN A 336 -0.70 27.84 8.66
CA GLN A 336 -0.43 27.01 9.83
C GLN A 336 -1.55 27.08 10.88
N ALA A 337 -2.12 28.26 11.13
CA ALA A 337 -3.29 28.40 12.01
C ALA A 337 -4.50 27.63 11.47
N ALA A 338 -4.78 27.75 10.17
CA ALA A 338 -5.83 26.99 9.51
C ALA A 338 -5.58 25.47 9.61
N ASN A 339 -4.34 25.02 9.34
CA ASN A 339 -3.96 23.62 9.45
C ASN A 339 -4.23 23.06 10.86
N ILE A 340 -3.91 23.81 11.93
CA ILE A 340 -4.22 23.40 13.30
C ILE A 340 -5.73 23.27 13.51
N MET A 341 -6.51 24.25 13.05
CA MET A 341 -7.97 24.27 13.26
C MET A 341 -8.68 23.18 12.46
N GLU A 342 -8.30 22.97 11.21
CA GLU A 342 -8.78 21.85 10.37
C GLU A 342 -8.43 20.51 11.02
N ALA A 343 -7.21 20.35 11.56
CA ALA A 343 -6.78 19.14 12.25
C ALA A 343 -7.46 18.93 13.62
N ILE A 344 -8.12 19.95 14.18
CA ILE A 344 -8.97 19.83 15.36
C ILE A 344 -10.40 19.47 14.95
N GLU A 345 -10.89 20.04 13.84
CA GLU A 345 -12.24 19.81 13.31
C GLU A 345 -12.48 18.36 12.89
N VAL A 346 -11.49 17.70 12.26
CA VAL A 346 -11.61 16.31 11.77
C VAL A 346 -11.32 15.23 12.82
N ARG A 347 -11.34 15.57 14.11
CA ARG A 347 -10.98 14.67 15.21
C ARG A 347 -12.10 13.79 15.74
#